data_AF-A0A2L2YH89-F1
#
_entry.id   AF-A0A2L2YH89-F1
#
_cell.length_a   1.000
_cell.length_b   1.000
_cell.length_c   1.000
_cell.angle_alpha   90.00
_cell.angle_beta   90.00
_cell.angle_gamma   90.00
#
_symmetry.space_group_name_H-M   'P 1'
#
loop_
_entity.id
_entity.type
_entity.pdbx_description
1 polymer ?
#
loop_
_entity_poly.entity_id
_entity_poly.type
_entity_poly.pdbx_seq_one_letter_code
_entity_poly.pdbx_strand_id
1 'polypeptide(L)'
;ANHDPQWSDDHLICAELVGGGLKIGKYEVKIMHKTTACIFEALEKAWASLGCRLIDMKVEYGVTTNGELVLGEVIDSDSWRLWPSGDKRHMVDKQVYRN
;
A
#
# COMPACT_ATOMS: atom_id res chain seq x y z
N ALA A 1 1.69 -17.73 -7.87
CA ALA A 1 2.59 -18.69 -8.55
C ALA A 1 4.04 -18.19 -8.67
N ASN A 2 4.33 -16.88 -8.70
CA ASN A 2 5.68 -16.34 -8.92
C ASN A 2 6.20 -15.42 -7.80
N HIS A 3 5.66 -15.55 -6.57
CA HIS A 3 6.07 -14.75 -5.40
C HIS A 3 6.06 -13.21 -5.64
N ASP A 4 5.00 -12.70 -6.28
CA ASP A 4 4.74 -11.27 -6.48
C ASP A 4 5.92 -10.48 -7.08
N PRO A 5 6.26 -10.73 -8.37
CA PRO A 5 7.38 -10.05 -9.01
C PRO A 5 7.15 -8.55 -9.09
N GLN A 6 8.21 -7.78 -8.88
CA GLN A 6 8.15 -6.32 -9.00
C GLN A 6 7.86 -5.90 -10.44
N TRP A 7 6.90 -5.00 -10.62
CA TRP A 7 6.60 -4.35 -11.89
C TRP A 7 7.09 -2.90 -11.89
N SER A 8 7.45 -2.43 -13.08
CA SER A 8 7.66 -1.01 -13.34
C SER A 8 6.32 -0.37 -13.74
N ASP A 9 6.27 0.95 -13.75
CA ASP A 9 5.09 1.67 -14.27
C ASP A 9 4.79 1.26 -15.72
N ASP A 10 5.82 1.07 -16.57
CA ASP A 10 5.64 0.63 -17.96
C ASP A 10 5.03 -0.77 -18.05
N HIS A 11 5.46 -1.71 -17.20
CA HIS A 11 4.83 -3.04 -17.14
C HIS A 11 3.33 -2.93 -16.81
N LEU A 12 2.98 -2.08 -15.84
CA LEU A 12 1.59 -1.88 -15.41
C LEU A 12 0.74 -1.21 -16.50
N ILE A 13 1.29 -0.21 -17.21
CA ILE A 13 0.60 0.49 -18.29
C ILE A 13 0.42 -0.43 -19.51
N CYS A 14 1.47 -1.17 -19.89
CA CYS A 14 1.43 -2.11 -21.01
C CYS A 14 0.54 -3.33 -20.74
N ALA A 15 0.23 -3.63 -19.48
CA ALA A 15 -0.72 -4.68 -19.13
C ALA A 15 -2.17 -4.34 -19.49
N GLU A 16 -2.46 -3.06 -19.77
CA GLU A 16 -3.78 -2.57 -20.21
C GLU A 16 -4.95 -3.05 -19.33
N LEU A 17 -4.71 -3.15 -18.02
CA LEU A 17 -5.71 -3.64 -17.06
C LEU A 17 -6.96 -2.75 -17.07
N VAL A 18 -8.13 -3.38 -16.94
CA VAL A 18 -9.42 -2.70 -16.81
C VAL A 18 -10.12 -3.20 -15.56
N GLY A 19 -10.43 -2.29 -14.62
CA GLY A 19 -11.19 -2.57 -13.42
C GLY A 19 -12.41 -1.66 -13.34
N GLY A 20 -13.59 -2.18 -13.02
CA GLY A 20 -14.81 -1.37 -12.89
C GLY A 20 -15.16 -0.51 -14.12
N GLY A 21 -14.68 -0.89 -15.32
CA GLY A 21 -14.82 -0.11 -16.56
C GLY A 21 -13.75 0.96 -16.80
N LEU A 22 -12.85 1.21 -15.84
CA LEU A 22 -11.72 2.13 -15.95
C LEU A 22 -10.47 1.39 -16.45
N LYS A 23 -9.87 1.85 -17.55
CA LYS A 23 -8.55 1.39 -18.00
C LYS A 23 -7.47 2.04 -17.16
N ILE A 24 -6.56 1.25 -16.61
CA ILE A 24 -5.43 1.73 -15.80
C ILE A 24 -4.32 2.22 -16.73
N GLY A 25 -4.26 3.53 -16.92
CA GLY A 25 -3.24 4.20 -17.71
C GLY A 25 -2.25 4.99 -16.87
N LYS A 26 -1.43 5.81 -17.54
CA LYS A 26 -0.43 6.68 -16.90
C LYS A 26 -1.03 7.59 -15.82
N TYR A 27 -2.26 8.04 -16.02
CA TYR A 27 -2.94 8.94 -15.09
C TYR A 27 -3.34 8.21 -13.80
N GLU A 28 -3.95 7.04 -13.92
CA GLU A 28 -4.36 6.19 -12.79
C GLU A 28 -3.14 5.74 -11.98
N VAL A 29 -2.06 5.30 -12.65
CA VAL A 29 -0.80 4.92 -11.98
C VAL A 29 -0.21 6.08 -11.19
N LYS A 30 -0.22 7.30 -11.76
CA LYS A 30 0.25 8.50 -11.05
C LYS A 30 -0.62 8.82 -9.82
N ILE A 31 -1.93 8.61 -9.89
CA ILE A 31 -2.82 8.78 -8.74
C ILE A 31 -2.51 7.75 -7.65
N MET A 32 -2.34 6.48 -8.01
CA MET A 32 -1.98 5.42 -7.05
C MET A 32 -0.69 5.76 -6.30
N HIS A 33 0.37 6.17 -7.02
CA HIS A 33 1.64 6.59 -6.38
C HIS A 33 1.46 7.73 -5.39
N LYS A 34 0.80 8.82 -5.81
CA LYS A 34 0.58 9.99 -4.95
C LYS A 34 -0.26 9.66 -3.73
N THR A 35 -1.33 8.89 -3.92
CA THR A 35 -2.23 8.52 -2.82
C THR A 35 -1.58 7.52 -1.88
N THR A 36 -0.76 6.59 -2.37
CA THR A 36 0.01 5.65 -1.53
C THR A 36 0.94 6.40 -0.58
N ALA A 37 1.68 7.39 -1.10
CA ALA A 37 2.55 8.23 -0.28
C ALA A 37 1.74 9.02 0.78
N CYS A 38 0.64 9.65 0.37
CA CYS A 38 -0.23 10.41 1.28
C CYS A 38 -0.82 9.53 2.40
N ILE A 39 -1.26 8.32 2.08
CA ILE A 39 -1.77 7.36 3.06
C ILE A 39 -0.66 6.96 4.04
N PHE A 40 0.53 6.65 3.54
CA PHE A 40 1.68 6.33 4.39
C PHE A 40 2.01 7.49 5.35
N GLU A 41 2.14 8.72 4.85
CA GLU A 41 2.43 9.90 5.66
C GLU A 41 1.37 10.16 6.74
N ALA A 42 0.09 9.94 6.41
CA ALA A 42 -1.00 10.09 7.36
C ALA A 42 -0.92 9.05 8.49
N LEU A 43 -0.70 7.78 8.15
CA LEU A 43 -0.56 6.70 9.12
C LEU A 43 0.75 6.79 9.92
N GLU A 44 1.84 7.21 9.29
CA GLU A 44 3.13 7.44 9.94
C GLU A 44 2.98 8.50 11.03
N LYS A 45 2.34 9.63 10.70
CA LYS A 45 2.07 10.70 11.67
C LYS A 45 1.16 10.22 12.81
N ALA A 46 0.14 9.43 12.50
CA ALA A 46 -0.75 8.88 13.51
C ALA A 46 -0.01 7.94 14.48
N TRP A 47 0.82 7.03 13.97
CA TRP A 47 1.61 6.11 14.78
C TRP A 47 2.71 6.80 15.59
N ALA A 48 3.34 7.84 15.01
CA ALA A 48 4.32 8.64 15.72
C ALA A 48 3.73 9.30 16.98
N SER A 49 2.46 9.69 16.95
CA SER A 49 1.76 10.24 18.12
C SER A 49 1.60 9.24 19.28
N LEU A 50 1.73 7.94 18.99
CA LEU A 50 1.67 6.84 19.94
C LEU A 50 3.04 6.26 20.29
N GLY A 51 4.14 6.92 19.87
CA GLY A 51 5.50 6.44 20.11
C GLY A 51 5.90 5.23 19.25
N CYS A 52 5.18 4.96 18.17
CA CYS A 52 5.51 3.91 17.21
C CYS A 52 6.10 4.51 15.93
N ARG A 53 7.01 3.80 15.28
CA ARG A 53 7.51 4.13 13.94
C ARG A 53 6.92 3.17 12.92
N LEU A 54 6.18 3.71 11.95
CA LEU A 54 5.77 3.00 10.75
C LEU A 54 6.97 2.93 9.80
N ILE A 55 7.36 1.75 9.35
CA ILE A 55 8.59 1.54 8.56
C ILE A 55 8.30 1.46 7.06
N ASP A 56 7.27 0.69 6.72
CA ASP A 56 6.70 0.59 5.38
C ASP A 56 5.28 0.02 5.48
N MET A 57 4.58 0.03 4.35
CA MET A 57 3.26 -0.56 4.22
C MET A 57 3.00 -1.00 2.78
N LYS A 58 1.98 -1.83 2.63
CA LYS A 58 1.38 -2.20 1.34
C LYS A 58 -0.11 -1.89 1.38
N VAL A 59 -0.64 -1.42 0.25
CA VAL A 59 -2.06 -1.16 0.02
C VAL A 59 -2.48 -1.74 -1.31
N GLU A 60 -3.78 -1.92 -1.50
CA GLU A 60 -4.37 -2.26 -2.79
C GLU A 60 -5.41 -1.22 -3.18
N TYR A 61 -5.67 -1.13 -4.48
CA TYR A 61 -6.66 -0.22 -5.03
C TYR A 61 -7.74 -1.01 -5.77
N GLY A 62 -8.97 -0.54 -5.64
CA GLY A 62 -10.10 -1.02 -6.41
C GLY A 62 -10.65 0.09 -7.31
N VAL A 63 -11.51 -0.30 -8.24
CA VAL A 63 -12.33 0.65 -9.00
C VAL A 63 -13.79 0.39 -8.68
N THR A 64 -14.52 1.42 -8.28
CA THR A 64 -15.95 1.33 -7.97
C THR A 64 -16.78 1.06 -9.24
N THR A 65 -18.06 0.74 -9.09
CA THR A 65 -18.99 0.59 -10.23
C THR A 65 -19.19 1.88 -11.02
N ASN A 66 -18.80 3.03 -10.45
CA ASN A 66 -18.87 4.34 -11.11
C ASN A 66 -17.56 4.70 -11.83
N GLY A 67 -16.58 3.79 -11.87
CA GLY A 67 -15.29 4.04 -12.50
C GLY A 67 -14.33 4.87 -11.64
N GLU A 68 -14.54 4.96 -10.33
CA GLU A 68 -13.68 5.73 -9.42
C GLU A 68 -12.60 4.84 -8.80
N LEU A 69 -11.35 5.28 -8.88
CA LEU A 69 -10.23 4.62 -8.22
C LEU A 69 -10.27 4.92 -6.70
N VAL A 70 -10.27 3.87 -5.89
CA VAL A 70 -10.37 3.97 -4.42
C VAL A 70 -9.34 3.08 -3.75
N LEU A 71 -8.91 3.46 -2.53
CA LEU A 71 -8.20 2.54 -1.64
C LEU A 71 -9.12 1.35 -1.36
N GLY A 72 -8.65 0.14 -1.66
CA GLY A 72 -9.36 -1.11 -1.46
C GLY A 72 -8.70 -1.99 -0.42
N GLU A 73 -9.28 -3.19 -0.25
CA GLU A 73 -8.83 -4.20 0.72
C GLU A 73 -8.79 -3.68 2.18
N VAL A 74 -8.12 -4.43 3.06
CA VAL A 74 -7.95 -4.12 4.48
C VAL A 74 -6.52 -3.62 4.74
N ILE A 75 -6.39 -2.67 5.67
CA ILE A 75 -5.11 -2.30 6.28
C ILE A 75 -5.12 -2.79 7.72
N ASP A 76 -4.29 -3.78 8.02
CA ASP A 76 -4.13 -4.41 9.33
C ASP A 76 -2.64 -4.68 9.66
N SER A 77 -2.37 -5.44 10.73
CA SER A 77 -1.01 -5.78 11.15
C SER A 77 -0.21 -6.64 10.16
N ASP A 78 -0.84 -7.14 9.09
CA ASP A 78 -0.18 -7.88 8.03
C ASP A 78 0.33 -6.97 6.92
N SER A 79 -0.21 -5.75 6.89
CA SER A 79 -0.07 -4.76 5.83
C SER A 79 1.12 -3.82 6.04
N TRP A 80 1.73 -3.78 7.23
CA TRP A 80 2.81 -2.87 7.57
C TRP A 80 3.95 -3.52 8.36
N ARG A 81 5.04 -2.76 8.55
CA ARG A 81 6.01 -2.98 9.63
C ARG A 81 5.92 -1.85 10.64
N LEU A 82 5.75 -2.18 11.92
CA LEU A 82 5.47 -1.20 12.98
C LEU A 82 6.33 -1.47 14.22
N TRP A 83 7.18 -0.49 14.56
CA TRP A 83 8.18 -0.63 15.63
C TRP A 83 7.92 0.37 16.77
N PRO A 84 7.47 -0.10 17.95
CA PRO A 84 7.45 0.69 19.18
C PRO A 84 8.82 1.29 19.49
N SER A 85 8.85 2.58 19.82
CA SER A 85 10.07 3.37 20.05
C SER A 85 11.05 3.38 18.86
N GLY A 86 10.62 2.95 17.67
CA GLY A 86 11.48 2.78 16.50
C GLY A 86 12.47 1.62 16.61
N ASP A 87 12.28 0.68 17.54
CA ASP A 87 13.17 -0.46 17.74
C ASP A 87 12.60 -1.73 17.10
N LYS A 88 13.31 -2.27 16.10
CA LYS A 88 12.95 -3.50 15.40
C LYS A 88 12.75 -4.68 16.36
N ARG A 89 13.45 -4.73 17.50
CA ARG A 89 13.32 -5.82 18.49
C ARG A 89 11.95 -5.85 19.17
N HIS A 90 11.20 -4.75 19.11
CA HIS A 90 9.86 -4.64 19.68
C HIS A 90 8.76 -4.70 18.61
N MET A 91 9.07 -5.12 17.37
CA MET A 91 8.08 -5.17 16.29
C MET A 91 6.78 -5.88 16.71
N VAL A 92 5.64 -5.32 16.32
CA VAL A 92 4.29 -5.83 16.68
C VAL A 92 3.44 -6.16 15.44
N ASP A 93 4.08 -6.27 14.29
CA ASP A 93 3.46 -6.61 13.00
C ASP A 93 3.68 -8.09 12.64
N LYS A 94 3.08 -8.55 11.53
CA LYS A 94 3.19 -9.95 11.10
C LYS A 94 4.62 -10.41 10.79
N GLN A 95 5.61 -9.53 10.68
CA GLN A 95 7.01 -9.95 10.61
C GLN A 95 7.42 -10.78 11.83
N VAL A 96 6.77 -10.64 12.99
CA VAL A 96 6.97 -11.53 14.15
C VAL A 96 6.71 -12.99 13.78
N TYR A 97 5.62 -13.26 13.05
CA TYR A 97 5.24 -14.62 12.64
C TYR A 97 6.07 -15.14 11.45
N ARG A 98 6.56 -14.24 10.58
CA ARG A 98 7.36 -14.61 9.40
C ARG A 98 8.82 -14.93 9.73
N ASN A 99 9.33 -14.45 10.86
CA ASN A 99 10.69 -14.74 11.36
C ASN A 99 10.77 -16.13 11.97
#